data_AF-A0A7M3MLL2-F1
#
_entry.id   AF-A0A7M3MLL2-F1
#
_cell.length_a   1.000
_cell.length_b   1.000
_cell.length_c   1.000
_cell.angle_alpha   90.00
_cell.angle_beta   90.00
_cell.angle_gamma   90.00
#
_symmetry.space_group_name_H-M   'P 1'
#
loop_
_entity.id
_entity.type
_entity.pdbx_description
1 polymer ?
#
loop_
_entity_poly.entity_id
_entity_poly.type
_entity_poly.pdbx_seq_one_letter_code
_entity_poly.pdbx_strand_id
1 'polypeptide(L)'
;MTDQSPNRRTELTGLALFLLLAFAAGGIGSLLQGADVGARYLVYERPAWAPPSWAFGIVWPVLYVLIGVAAWRVWRAAGSVWAAAGPLALWGVQLLLNALWPWVFFGLEAFWPAVAVIIVLDVVVLATIVAFARHDRPAAWLMVPYLLWILYASALNIAIAALN
;
A
#
# COMPACT_ATOMS: atom_id res chain seq x y z
N MET A 1 -19.37 26.44 19.15
CA MET A 1 -18.57 25.44 18.43
C MET A 1 -19.43 24.20 18.30
N THR A 2 -20.13 24.05 17.17
CA THR A 2 -20.91 22.84 16.89
C THR A 2 -19.94 21.72 16.54
N ASP A 3 -19.96 20.65 17.31
CA ASP A 3 -19.28 19.41 16.99
C ASP A 3 -19.82 18.89 15.65
N GLN A 4 -19.07 19.10 14.58
CA GLN A 4 -19.39 18.61 13.23
C GLN A 4 -18.77 17.23 12.96
N SER A 5 -18.57 16.42 14.01
CA SER A 5 -18.18 15.03 13.81
C SER A 5 -19.27 14.29 13.01
N PRO A 6 -18.89 13.50 11.99
CA PRO A 6 -19.84 12.69 11.24
C PRO A 6 -20.60 11.77 12.19
N ASN A 7 -21.90 11.55 11.96
CA ASN A 7 -22.63 10.58 12.77
C ASN A 7 -22.04 9.16 12.62
N ARG A 8 -22.27 8.30 13.61
CA ARG A 8 -21.66 6.96 13.69
C ARG A 8 -21.88 6.09 12.44
N ARG A 9 -23.01 6.24 11.74
CA ARG A 9 -23.27 5.50 10.49
C ARG A 9 -22.34 5.96 9.38
N THR A 10 -22.19 7.27 9.19
CA THR A 10 -21.28 7.83 8.19
C THR A 10 -19.83 7.44 8.47
N GLU A 11 -19.42 7.40 9.74
CA GLU A 11 -18.07 6.95 10.10
C GLU A 11 -17.82 5.48 9.74
N LEU A 12 -18.77 4.58 10.04
CA LEU A 12 -18.65 3.16 9.74
C LEU A 12 -18.68 2.89 8.22
N THR A 13 -19.55 3.60 7.49
CA THR A 13 -19.58 3.52 6.02
C THR A 13 -18.27 4.01 5.41
N GLY A 14 -17.72 5.12 5.92
CA GLY A 14 -16.41 5.62 5.50
C GLY A 14 -15.30 4.60 5.75
N LEU A 15 -15.27 3.99 6.94
CA LEU A 15 -14.28 2.97 7.29
C LEU A 15 -14.35 1.78 6.33
N ALA A 16 -15.57 1.25 6.12
CA ALA A 16 -15.80 0.14 5.21
C ALA A 16 -15.35 0.47 3.79
N LEU A 17 -15.60 1.69 3.31
CA LEU A 17 -15.19 2.14 1.97
C LEU A 17 -13.66 2.19 1.83
N PHE A 18 -12.95 2.83 2.78
CA PHE A 18 -11.48 2.93 2.71
C PHE A 18 -10.81 1.56 2.83
N LEU A 19 -11.34 0.67 3.69
CA LEU A 19 -10.89 -0.72 3.75
C LEU A 19 -11.13 -1.43 2.43
N LEU A 20 -12.34 -1.34 1.87
CA LEU A 20 -12.69 -1.98 0.60
C LEU A 20 -11.75 -1.51 -0.52
N LEU A 21 -11.46 -0.21 -0.61
CA LEU A 21 -10.55 0.33 -1.61
C LEU A 21 -9.10 -0.18 -1.43
N ALA A 22 -8.61 -0.23 -0.20
CA ALA A 22 -7.28 -0.77 0.09
C ALA A 22 -7.17 -2.26 -0.28
N PHE A 23 -8.15 -3.07 0.12
CA PHE A 23 -8.21 -4.49 -0.24
C PHE A 23 -8.45 -4.71 -1.74
N ALA A 24 -9.21 -3.84 -2.40
CA ALA A 24 -9.42 -3.91 -3.84
C ALA A 24 -8.11 -3.68 -4.62
N ALA A 25 -7.25 -2.75 -4.17
CA ALA A 25 -5.92 -2.58 -4.77
C ALA A 25 -5.08 -3.86 -4.69
N GLY A 26 -5.06 -4.51 -3.52
CA GLY A 26 -4.39 -5.80 -3.35
C GLY A 26 -5.00 -6.93 -4.15
N GLY A 27 -6.34 -6.99 -4.21
CA GLY A 27 -7.06 -7.95 -5.04
C GLY A 27 -6.75 -7.78 -6.53
N ILE A 28 -6.74 -6.54 -7.03
CA ILE A 28 -6.37 -6.23 -8.42
C ILE A 28 -4.93 -6.64 -8.69
N GLY A 29 -3.98 -6.28 -7.82
CA GLY A 29 -2.59 -6.70 -7.93
C GLY A 29 -2.45 -8.23 -8.01
N SER A 30 -3.15 -8.93 -7.11
CA SER A 30 -3.17 -10.40 -7.07
C SER A 30 -3.81 -11.06 -8.29
N LEU A 31 -4.82 -10.43 -8.90
CA LEU A 31 -5.46 -10.92 -10.13
C LEU A 31 -4.53 -10.71 -11.33
N LEU A 32 -3.90 -9.53 -11.44
CA LEU A 32 -3.05 -9.17 -12.58
C LEU A 32 -1.75 -9.98 -12.62
N GLN A 33 -1.17 -10.33 -11.48
CA GLN A 33 0.03 -11.18 -11.42
C GLN A 33 -0.25 -12.65 -11.81
N GLY A 34 -1.52 -13.08 -11.80
CA GLY A 34 -1.96 -14.44 -12.16
C GLY A 34 -1.81 -15.48 -11.05
N ALA A 35 -2.34 -16.69 -11.31
CA ALA A 35 -2.19 -17.82 -10.39
C ALA A 35 -0.70 -18.22 -10.26
N ASP A 36 -0.33 -18.77 -9.09
CA ASP A 36 0.99 -19.32 -8.78
C ASP A 36 2.17 -18.36 -8.57
N VAL A 37 1.93 -17.13 -8.10
CA VAL A 37 3.05 -16.24 -7.71
C VAL A 37 3.96 -16.85 -6.64
N GLY A 38 3.41 -17.64 -5.72
CA GLY A 38 4.22 -18.41 -4.77
C GLY A 38 5.18 -19.37 -5.47
N ALA A 39 4.78 -20.01 -6.57
CA ALA A 39 5.63 -20.91 -7.33
C ALA A 39 6.65 -20.14 -8.19
N ARG A 40 6.23 -19.07 -8.90
CA ARG A 40 7.16 -18.23 -9.68
C ARG A 40 8.26 -17.63 -8.81
N TYR A 41 7.87 -17.13 -7.63
CA TYR A 41 8.82 -16.63 -6.64
C TYR A 41 9.84 -17.69 -6.20
N LEU A 42 9.46 -18.98 -6.16
CA LEU A 42 10.38 -20.05 -5.79
C LEU A 42 11.38 -20.41 -6.90
N VAL A 43 11.06 -20.10 -8.15
CA VAL A 43 11.91 -20.38 -9.32
C VAL A 43 12.99 -19.31 -9.52
N TYR A 44 12.75 -18.06 -9.11
CA TYR A 44 13.76 -17.00 -9.22
C TYR A 44 14.97 -17.25 -8.33
N GLU A 45 16.14 -16.87 -8.84
CA GLU A 45 17.33 -16.71 -8.01
C GLU A 45 17.10 -15.57 -7.01
N ARG A 46 17.32 -15.86 -5.73
CA ARG A 46 16.96 -14.99 -4.61
C ARG A 46 18.11 -14.85 -3.62
N PRO A 47 18.25 -13.68 -2.97
CA PRO A 47 19.22 -13.51 -1.90
C PRO A 47 18.86 -14.38 -0.69
N ALA A 48 19.86 -14.75 0.12
CA ALA A 48 19.66 -15.60 1.30
C ALA A 48 18.72 -15.02 2.38
N TRP A 49 18.48 -13.70 2.36
CA TRP A 49 17.59 -12.98 3.28
C TRP A 49 16.17 -12.77 2.73
N ALA A 50 15.86 -13.32 1.54
CA ALA A 50 14.53 -13.35 0.97
C ALA A 50 13.53 -14.04 1.93
N PRO A 51 12.31 -13.49 2.11
CA PRO A 51 11.35 -14.09 3.01
C PRO A 51 10.73 -15.33 2.37
N PRO A 52 10.16 -16.26 3.16
CA PRO A 52 9.36 -17.34 2.60
C PRO A 52 8.09 -16.78 1.93
N SER A 53 7.61 -17.44 0.87
CA SER A 53 6.48 -16.95 0.06
C SER A 53 5.18 -16.73 0.86
N TRP A 54 4.94 -17.51 1.91
CA TRP A 54 3.77 -17.35 2.77
C TRP A 54 3.75 -16.02 3.54
N ALA A 55 4.91 -15.40 3.77
CA ALA A 55 4.99 -14.13 4.51
C ALA A 55 4.20 -13.02 3.81
N PHE A 56 4.24 -12.99 2.47
CA PHE A 56 3.46 -12.03 1.68
C PHE A 56 1.95 -12.15 1.92
N GLY A 57 1.44 -13.38 2.08
CA GLY A 57 0.02 -13.65 2.33
C GLY A 57 -0.46 -13.20 3.71
N ILE A 58 0.44 -12.97 4.67
CA ILE A 58 0.11 -12.48 6.01
C ILE A 58 0.30 -10.97 6.10
N VAL A 59 1.45 -10.48 5.61
CA VAL A 59 1.83 -9.08 5.77
C VAL A 59 0.89 -8.16 4.98
N TRP A 60 0.59 -8.47 3.71
CA TRP A 60 -0.24 -7.59 2.88
C TRP A 60 -1.66 -7.36 3.42
N PRO A 61 -2.43 -8.37 3.85
CA PRO A 61 -3.74 -8.15 4.47
C PRO A 61 -3.68 -7.24 5.70
N VAL A 62 -2.68 -7.42 6.56
CA VAL A 62 -2.48 -6.56 7.74
C VAL A 62 -2.20 -5.12 7.28
N LEU A 63 -1.32 -4.94 6.31
CA LEU A 63 -1.01 -3.61 5.76
C LEU A 63 -2.24 -2.95 5.13
N TYR A 64 -3.08 -3.67 4.38
CA TYR A 64 -4.30 -3.10 3.80
C TYR A 64 -5.29 -2.60 4.86
N VAL A 65 -5.39 -3.30 6.00
CA VAL A 65 -6.16 -2.80 7.15
C VAL A 65 -5.57 -1.49 7.65
N LEU A 66 -4.26 -1.43 7.89
CA LEU A 66 -3.60 -0.22 8.40
C LEU A 66 -3.75 0.96 7.42
N ILE A 67 -3.54 0.72 6.12
CA ILE A 67 -3.66 1.71 5.04
C ILE A 67 -5.08 2.27 4.96
N GLY A 68 -6.10 1.40 5.00
CA GLY A 68 -7.51 1.82 4.97
C GLY A 68 -7.91 2.59 6.23
N VAL A 69 -7.51 2.11 7.41
CA VAL A 69 -7.77 2.79 8.68
C VAL A 69 -7.09 4.16 8.73
N ALA A 70 -5.86 4.28 8.22
CA ALA A 70 -5.13 5.55 8.18
C ALA A 70 -5.88 6.61 7.34
N ALA A 71 -6.33 6.26 6.14
CA ALA A 71 -7.10 7.19 5.29
C ALA A 71 -8.45 7.57 5.92
N TRP A 72 -9.14 6.59 6.53
CA TRP A 72 -10.38 6.85 7.25
C TRP A 72 -10.18 7.85 8.41
N ARG A 73 -9.10 7.70 9.19
CA ARG A 73 -8.76 8.64 10.27
C ARG A 73 -8.53 10.05 9.73
N VAL A 74 -7.76 10.22 8.66
CA VAL A 74 -7.49 11.53 8.04
C VAL A 74 -8.77 12.17 7.50
N TRP A 75 -9.62 11.39 6.82
CA TRP A 75 -10.91 11.87 6.33
C TRP A 75 -11.81 12.36 7.49
N ARG A 76 -11.86 11.63 8.61
CA ARG A 76 -12.60 12.07 9.81
C ARG A 76 -12.01 13.33 10.43
N ALA A 77 -10.68 13.39 10.58
CA ALA A 77 -10.00 14.53 11.20
C ALA A 77 -10.17 15.82 10.38
N ALA A 78 -10.26 15.72 9.05
CA ALA A 78 -10.45 16.88 8.19
C ALA A 78 -11.91 17.36 8.06
N GLY A 79 -12.88 16.57 8.54
CA GLY A 79 -14.32 16.89 8.50
C GLY A 79 -14.98 16.84 7.12
N SER A 80 -14.21 16.84 6.03
CA SER A 80 -14.71 16.62 4.66
C SER A 80 -13.64 16.03 3.74
N VAL A 81 -14.07 15.38 2.66
CA VAL A 81 -13.14 14.86 1.64
C VAL A 81 -12.35 15.98 0.96
N TRP A 82 -12.96 17.16 0.79
CA TRP A 82 -12.35 18.31 0.14
C TRP A 82 -11.22 18.90 0.98
N ALA A 83 -11.40 18.93 2.30
CA ALA A 83 -10.36 19.38 3.23
C ALA A 83 -9.14 18.44 3.25
N ALA A 84 -9.34 17.14 2.97
CA ALA A 84 -8.27 16.14 2.88
C ALA A 84 -7.94 15.73 1.44
N ALA A 85 -8.35 16.49 0.42
CA ALA A 85 -8.24 16.06 -0.98
C ALA A 85 -6.80 15.76 -1.41
N GLY A 86 -5.85 16.62 -1.03
CA GLY A 86 -4.42 16.41 -1.33
C GLY A 86 -3.86 15.13 -0.69
N PRO A 87 -3.94 14.98 0.65
CA PRO A 87 -3.50 13.75 1.32
C PRO A 87 -4.19 12.48 0.80
N LEU A 88 -5.50 12.51 0.55
CA LEU A 88 -6.25 11.35 0.04
C LEU A 88 -5.94 11.05 -1.44
N ALA A 89 -5.57 12.05 -2.24
CA ALA A 89 -5.09 11.83 -3.59
C ALA A 89 -3.75 11.09 -3.60
N LEU A 90 -2.80 11.46 -2.73
CA LEU A 90 -1.54 10.71 -2.55
C LEU A 90 -1.81 9.27 -2.12
N TRP A 91 -2.75 9.09 -1.19
CA TRP A 91 -3.20 7.76 -0.77
C TRP A 91 -3.82 6.95 -1.91
N GLY A 92 -4.59 7.56 -2.80
CA GLY A 92 -5.13 6.90 -3.99
C GLY A 92 -4.03 6.52 -5.00
N VAL A 93 -3.08 7.44 -5.26
CA VAL A 93 -1.95 7.18 -6.16
C VAL A 93 -1.09 6.03 -5.66
N GLN A 94 -0.78 5.96 -4.36
CA GLN A 94 -0.01 4.82 -3.84
C GLN A 94 -0.77 3.50 -3.96
N LEU A 95 -2.11 3.47 -3.86
CA LEU A 95 -2.88 2.24 -4.11
C LEU A 95 -2.77 1.78 -5.56
N LEU A 96 -2.80 2.71 -6.52
CA LEU A 96 -2.63 2.39 -7.93
C LEU A 96 -1.24 1.82 -8.21
N LEU A 97 -0.20 2.45 -7.66
CA LEU A 97 1.17 1.94 -7.75
C LEU A 97 1.33 0.58 -7.05
N ASN A 98 0.68 0.39 -5.90
CA ASN A 98 0.66 -0.88 -5.17
C ASN A 98 0.01 -2.01 -5.99
N ALA A 99 -1.07 -1.72 -6.72
CA ALA A 99 -1.71 -2.70 -7.60
C ALA A 99 -0.91 -2.95 -8.90
N LEU A 100 -0.23 -1.92 -9.40
CA LEU A 100 0.57 -1.99 -10.62
C LEU A 100 1.86 -2.79 -10.42
N TRP A 101 2.54 -2.60 -9.30
CA TRP A 101 3.86 -3.18 -9.04
C TRP A 101 3.90 -4.71 -9.18
N PRO A 102 3.01 -5.51 -8.55
CA PRO A 102 3.05 -6.97 -8.66
C PRO A 102 2.81 -7.46 -10.09
N TRP A 103 2.00 -6.74 -10.87
CA TRP A 103 1.77 -7.08 -12.28
C TRP A 103 3.05 -6.88 -13.10
N VAL A 104 3.75 -5.75 -12.93
CA VAL A 104 5.00 -5.49 -13.65
C VAL A 104 6.09 -6.50 -13.23
N PHE A 105 6.18 -6.82 -11.93
CA PHE A 105 7.20 -7.72 -11.42
C PHE A 105 6.94 -9.20 -11.78
N PHE A 106 5.76 -9.72 -11.44
CA PHE A 106 5.46 -11.15 -11.60
C PHE A 106 4.72 -11.48 -12.89
N GLY A 107 3.88 -10.57 -13.38
CA GLY A 107 3.07 -10.79 -14.59
C GLY A 107 3.86 -10.56 -15.87
N LEU A 108 4.61 -9.47 -15.94
CA LEU A 108 5.46 -9.12 -17.09
C LEU A 108 6.91 -9.60 -16.94
N GLU A 109 7.31 -10.05 -15.74
CA GLU A 109 8.69 -10.43 -15.41
C GLU A 109 9.71 -9.32 -15.72
N ALA A 110 9.26 -8.07 -15.72
CA ALA A 110 10.05 -6.90 -16.06
C ALA A 110 10.69 -6.33 -14.78
N PHE A 111 11.74 -6.99 -14.28
CA PHE A 111 12.29 -6.73 -12.95
C PHE A 111 12.79 -5.29 -12.76
N TRP A 112 13.58 -4.74 -13.69
CA TRP A 112 14.07 -3.36 -13.58
C TRP A 112 12.95 -2.30 -13.68
N PRO A 113 11.97 -2.42 -14.61
CA PRO A 113 10.78 -1.60 -14.57
C PRO A 113 10.00 -1.70 -13.26
N ALA A 114 9.85 -2.90 -12.69
CA ALA A 114 9.19 -3.08 -11.40
C ALA A 114 9.95 -2.42 -10.24
N VAL A 115 11.29 -2.45 -10.26
CA VAL A 115 12.14 -1.69 -9.32
C VAL A 115 11.83 -0.19 -9.43
N ALA A 116 11.71 0.37 -10.63
CA ALA A 116 11.36 1.77 -10.79
C ALA A 116 9.97 2.08 -10.19
N VAL A 117 8.98 1.22 -10.43
CA VAL A 117 7.62 1.38 -9.87
C VAL A 117 7.63 1.36 -8.34
N ILE A 118 8.33 0.41 -7.71
CA ILE A 118 8.34 0.31 -6.25
C ILE A 118 9.11 1.45 -5.58
N ILE A 119 10.17 1.97 -6.20
CA ILE A 119 10.87 3.18 -5.71
C ILE A 119 9.96 4.41 -5.80
N VAL A 120 9.18 4.56 -6.87
CA VAL A 120 8.18 5.63 -6.97
C VAL A 120 7.11 5.43 -5.88
N LEU A 121 6.68 4.20 -5.64
CA LEU A 121 5.75 3.88 -4.55
C LEU A 121 6.31 4.29 -3.18
N ASP A 122 7.57 3.99 -2.87
CA ASP A 122 8.24 4.40 -1.62
C ASP A 122 8.14 5.91 -1.40
N VAL A 123 8.43 6.70 -2.44
CA VAL A 123 8.36 8.17 -2.39
C VAL A 123 6.92 8.65 -2.16
N VAL A 124 5.94 8.08 -2.86
CA VAL A 124 4.53 8.49 -2.70
C VAL A 124 4.00 8.10 -1.32
N VAL A 125 4.40 6.94 -0.77
CA VAL A 125 4.02 6.52 0.58
C VAL A 125 4.65 7.42 1.63
N LEU A 126 5.93 7.78 1.49
CA LEU A 126 6.58 8.76 2.36
C LEU A 126 5.86 10.12 2.31
N ALA A 127 5.52 10.60 1.11
CA ALA A 127 4.75 11.83 0.93
C ALA A 127 3.37 11.75 1.60
N THR A 128 2.71 10.58 1.50
CA THR A 128 1.43 10.31 2.17
C THR A 128 1.57 10.38 3.69
N ILE A 129 2.62 9.77 4.27
CA ILE A 129 2.92 9.83 5.71
C ILE A 129 3.09 11.28 6.17
N VAL A 130 3.89 12.07 5.45
CA VAL A 130 4.12 13.49 5.80
C VAL A 130 2.83 14.30 5.70
N ALA A 131 2.00 14.06 4.68
CA ALA A 131 0.72 14.74 4.51
C ALA A 131 -0.29 14.33 5.60
N PHE A 132 -0.34 13.05 5.96
CA PHE A 132 -1.20 12.51 7.01
C PHE A 132 -0.81 13.07 8.38
N ALA A 133 0.49 13.22 8.66
CA ALA A 133 0.98 13.74 9.94
C ALA A 133 0.52 15.17 10.24
N ARG A 134 0.18 15.96 9.20
CA ARG A 134 -0.39 17.31 9.34
C ARG A 134 -1.85 17.32 9.77
N HIS A 135 -2.56 16.19 9.61
CA HIS A 135 -3.99 16.06 9.89
C HIS A 135 -4.25 15.16 11.10
N ASP A 136 -3.63 13.97 11.11
CA ASP A 136 -3.78 12.96 12.17
C ASP A 136 -2.46 12.21 12.34
N ARG A 137 -1.72 12.51 13.42
CA ARG A 137 -0.44 11.86 13.73
C ARG A 137 -0.55 10.34 13.88
N PRO A 138 -1.53 9.79 14.60
CA PRO A 138 -1.74 8.34 14.61
C PRO A 138 -1.93 7.73 13.22
N ALA A 139 -2.63 8.37 12.29
CA ALA A 139 -2.80 7.89 10.93
C ALA A 139 -1.48 7.81 10.16
N ALA A 140 -0.58 8.79 10.36
CA ALA A 140 0.76 8.73 9.79
C ALA A 140 1.56 7.54 10.33
N TRP A 141 1.47 7.26 11.64
CA TRP A 141 2.14 6.11 12.25
C TRP A 141 1.62 4.77 11.74
N LEU A 142 0.33 4.65 11.43
CA LEU A 142 -0.24 3.43 10.83
C LEU A 142 0.35 3.12 9.45
N MET A 143 0.84 4.13 8.72
CA MET A 143 1.48 3.98 7.42
C MET A 143 2.98 3.61 7.51
N VAL A 144 3.62 3.75 8.68
CA VAL A 144 5.06 3.46 8.85
C VAL A 144 5.39 1.97 8.65
N PRO A 145 4.64 1.00 9.23
CA PRO A 145 4.86 -0.42 8.94
C PRO A 145 4.79 -0.75 7.46
N TYR A 146 3.90 -0.07 6.72
CA TYR A 146 3.81 -0.21 5.28
C TYR A 146 5.08 0.28 4.58
N LEU A 147 5.55 1.50 4.86
CA LEU A 147 6.79 2.03 4.29
C LEU A 147 7.99 1.11 4.56
N LEU A 148 8.14 0.61 5.78
CA LEU A 148 9.24 -0.31 6.12
C LEU A 148 9.19 -1.60 5.29
N TRP A 149 7.99 -2.14 5.10
CA TRP A 149 7.79 -3.34 4.29
C TRP A 149 8.11 -3.11 2.81
N ILE A 150 7.66 -1.98 2.22
CA ILE A 150 7.95 -1.71 0.81
C ILE A 150 9.41 -1.34 0.56
N LEU A 151 10.11 -0.69 1.51
CA LEU A 151 11.56 -0.49 1.41
C LEU A 151 12.32 -1.82 1.42
N TYR A 152 11.90 -2.77 2.27
CA TYR A 152 12.43 -4.13 2.25
C TYR A 152 12.13 -4.82 0.93
N ALA A 153 10.91 -4.70 0.41
CA ALA A 153 10.55 -5.23 -0.89
C ALA A 153 11.36 -4.58 -2.02
N SER A 154 11.65 -3.27 -1.98
CA SER A 154 12.51 -2.57 -2.95
C SER A 154 13.90 -3.18 -2.99
N ALA A 155 14.52 -3.41 -1.82
CA ALA A 155 15.79 -4.12 -1.75
C ALA A 155 15.71 -5.53 -2.35
N LEU A 156 14.63 -6.27 -2.06
CA LEU A 156 14.40 -7.61 -2.61
C LEU A 156 14.25 -7.60 -4.13
N ASN A 157 13.51 -6.64 -4.68
CA ASN A 157 13.29 -6.48 -6.12
C ASN A 157 14.60 -6.19 -6.84
N ILE A 158 15.44 -5.30 -6.28
CA ILE A 158 16.76 -4.97 -6.83
C ILE A 158 17.65 -6.20 -6.82
N ALA A 159 17.67 -6.97 -5.73
CA ALA A 159 18.48 -8.18 -5.64
C ALA A 159 18.04 -9.23 -6.67
N ILE A 160 16.73 -9.46 -6.84
CA ILE A 160 16.22 -10.41 -7.83
C ILE A 160 16.53 -9.92 -9.26
N ALA A 161 16.34 -8.63 -9.55
CA ALA A 161 16.65 -8.04 -10.86
C ALA A 161 18.14 -8.08 -11.23
N ALA A 162 19.03 -8.13 -10.23
CA ALA A 162 20.47 -8.26 -10.45
C ALA A 162 20.92 -9.71 -10.64
N LEU A 163 20.11 -10.69 -10.20
CA LEU A 163 20.42 -12.12 -10.27
C LEU A 163 19.80 -12.80 -11.51
N ASN A 164 18.79 -12.20 -12.15
CA ASN A 164 18.02 -12.78 -13.27
C ASN A 164 17.93 -11.77 -14.43
#